data_AF-Q9KJ56-F1
#
_entry.id   AF-Q9KJ56-F1
#
_cell.length_a   1.000
_cell.length_b   1.000
_cell.length_c   1.000
_cell.angle_alpha   90.00
_cell.angle_beta   90.00
_cell.angle_gamma   90.00
#
_symmetry.space_group_name_H-M   'P 1'
#
loop_
_entity.id
_entity.type
_entity.pdbx_description
1 polymer ?
#
loop_
_entity_poly.entity_id
_entity_poly.type
_entity_poly.pdbx_seq_one_letter_code
_entity_poly.pdbx_strand_id
1 'polypeptide(L)'
;MHFHQKAKIIQELKRITFNQVRNPLNSLEKLPLFDSTRACSVTLTVFTPTKRRSDPDNLQPTLKAIMDGFTESGLWSDDNHEVVKFTKYQYGGLSGTKAYRLEVDIEEV
;
A
#
# COMPACT_ATOMS: atom_id res chain seq x y z
N MET A 1 -6.87 -25.08 7.46
CA MET A 1 -5.87 -24.43 8.35
C MET A 1 -5.20 -23.17 7.76
N HIS A 2 -5.35 -22.85 6.47
CA HIS A 2 -4.61 -21.73 5.83
C HIS A 2 -5.24 -20.33 5.98
N PHE A 3 -6.57 -20.23 6.15
CA PHE A 3 -7.28 -18.94 6.21
C PHE A 3 -6.90 -18.07 7.42
N HIS A 4 -6.69 -18.68 8.59
CA HIS A 4 -6.32 -17.95 9.81
C HIS A 4 -4.94 -17.30 9.70
N GLN A 5 -3.98 -17.94 9.04
CA GLN A 5 -2.65 -17.37 8.82
C GLN A 5 -2.70 -16.19 7.85
N LYS A 6 -3.46 -16.32 6.76
CA LYS A 6 -3.71 -15.23 5.81
C LYS A 6 -4.37 -14.03 6.50
N ALA A 7 -5.38 -14.27 7.32
CA ALA A 7 -6.06 -13.21 8.08
C ALA A 7 -5.10 -12.47 9.02
N LYS A 8 -4.22 -13.19 9.74
CA LYS A 8 -3.21 -12.56 10.60
C LYS A 8 -2.26 -11.66 9.81
N ILE A 9 -1.79 -12.11 8.65
CA ILE A 9 -0.91 -11.30 7.78
C ILE A 9 -1.63 -10.03 7.30
N ILE A 10 -2.88 -10.16 6.88
CA ILE A 10 -3.70 -9.01 6.44
C ILE A 10 -3.85 -8.00 7.58
N GLN A 11 -4.20 -8.46 8.79
CA GLN A 11 -4.34 -7.58 9.95
C GLN A 11 -3.04 -6.88 10.32
N GLU A 12 -1.90 -7.57 10.18
CA GLU A 12 -0.60 -6.96 10.45
C GLU A 12 -0.23 -5.90 9.40
N LEU A 13 -0.50 -6.16 8.12
CA LEU A 13 -0.30 -5.15 7.06
C LEU A 13 -1.14 -3.91 7.32
N LYS A 14 -2.44 -4.08 7.62
CA LYS A 14 -3.35 -2.97 7.97
C LYS A 14 -2.83 -2.17 9.16
N ARG A 15 -2.38 -2.86 10.23
CA ARG A 15 -1.82 -2.24 11.43
C ARG A 15 -0.57 -1.40 11.12
N ILE A 16 0.36 -1.93 10.33
CA ILE A 16 1.58 -1.22 9.91
C ILE A 16 1.18 0.04 9.13
N THR A 17 0.30 -0.10 8.15
CA THR A 17 -0.17 1.00 7.31
C THR A 17 -0.88 2.09 8.14
N PHE A 18 -1.78 1.68 9.03
CA PHE A 18 -2.47 2.60 9.92
C PHE A 18 -1.50 3.42 10.78
N ASN A 19 -0.51 2.76 11.35
CA ASN A 19 0.51 3.41 12.17
C ASN A 19 1.38 4.37 11.36
N GLN A 20 1.66 4.07 10.09
CA GLN A 20 2.37 4.99 9.21
C GLN A 20 1.53 6.25 8.97
N VAL A 21 0.27 6.14 8.57
CA VAL A 21 -0.57 7.34 8.31
C VAL A 21 -0.82 8.15 9.58
N ARG A 22 -1.11 7.49 10.70
CA ARG A 22 -1.43 8.15 11.97
C ARG A 22 -0.21 8.50 12.81
N ASN A 23 1.00 8.33 12.29
CA ASN A 23 2.21 8.73 12.99
C ASN A 23 2.21 10.25 13.19
N PRO A 24 2.23 10.77 14.43
CA PRO A 24 2.23 12.21 14.68
C PRO A 24 3.50 12.92 14.18
N LEU A 25 4.57 12.17 13.85
CA LEU A 25 5.78 12.71 13.22
C LEU A 25 5.57 13.01 11.72
N ASN A 26 4.51 12.49 11.11
CA ASN A 26 4.20 12.80 9.72
C ASN A 26 3.44 14.12 9.64
N SER A 27 3.84 14.97 8.70
CA SER A 27 3.22 16.28 8.43
C SER A 27 1.86 16.18 7.72
N LEU A 28 1.06 15.17 8.03
CA LEU A 28 -0.29 15.01 7.49
C LEU A 28 -1.25 15.87 8.32
N GLU A 29 -1.30 17.16 8.01
CA GLU A 29 -2.03 18.17 8.81
C GLU A 29 -3.55 17.96 8.81
N LYS A 30 -4.11 17.33 7.77
CA LYS A 30 -5.55 17.09 7.64
C LYS A 30 -5.84 15.79 6.89
N LEU A 31 -6.72 14.98 7.48
CA LEU A 31 -7.25 13.75 6.89
C LEU A 31 -8.77 13.88 6.67
N PRO A 32 -9.34 13.30 5.61
CA PRO A 32 -8.64 12.61 4.53
C PRO A 32 -7.81 13.56 3.67
N LEU A 33 -6.68 13.07 3.17
CA LEU A 33 -5.78 13.81 2.29
C LEU A 33 -6.29 13.80 0.84
N PHE A 34 -6.98 12.72 0.44
CA PHE A 34 -7.56 12.52 -0.88
C PHE A 34 -9.05 12.15 -0.80
N ASP A 35 -9.83 12.64 -1.75
CA ASP A 35 -11.25 12.37 -1.92
C ASP A 35 -11.63 12.50 -3.40
N SER A 36 -12.93 12.50 -3.73
CA SER A 36 -13.38 12.59 -5.12
C SER A 36 -13.06 13.94 -5.80
N THR A 37 -12.75 14.98 -5.04
CA THR A 37 -12.31 16.30 -5.54
C THR A 37 -10.80 16.43 -5.64
N ARG A 38 -10.08 15.58 -4.90
CA ARG A 38 -8.62 15.50 -4.87
C ARG A 38 -8.19 14.05 -5.01
N ALA A 39 -8.33 13.53 -6.23
CA ALA A 39 -8.04 12.14 -6.53
C ALA A 39 -6.53 11.86 -6.53
N CYS A 40 -6.16 10.59 -6.43
CA CYS A 40 -4.78 10.15 -6.44
C CYS A 40 -4.55 8.90 -7.29
N SER A 41 -3.28 8.57 -7.47
CA SER A 41 -2.80 7.30 -7.96
C SER A 41 -1.90 6.63 -6.95
N VAL A 42 -1.82 5.30 -7.02
CA VAL A 42 -0.99 4.49 -6.13
C VAL A 42 0.00 3.69 -6.95
N THR A 43 1.28 3.77 -6.61
CA THR A 43 2.33 2.96 -7.23
C THR A 43 2.95 2.04 -6.19
N LEU A 44 2.91 0.72 -6.43
CA LEU A 44 3.68 -0.25 -5.67
C LEU A 44 5.00 -0.54 -6.39
N THR A 45 6.10 -0.11 -5.77
CA THR A 45 7.46 -0.45 -6.19
C THR A 45 7.93 -1.68 -5.41
N VAL A 46 8.20 -2.77 -6.13
CA VAL A 46 8.56 -4.07 -5.56
C VAL A 46 10.05 -4.32 -5.69
N PHE A 47 10.74 -4.44 -4.56
CA PHE A 47 12.14 -4.86 -4.51
C PHE A 47 12.22 -6.32 -4.04
N THR A 48 12.79 -7.18 -4.87
CA THR A 48 12.84 -8.64 -4.63
C THR A 48 14.07 -9.04 -3.81
N PRO A 49 13.98 -10.08 -2.95
CA PRO A 49 15.14 -10.56 -2.19
C PRO A 49 16.18 -11.28 -3.05
N THR A 50 15.79 -11.75 -4.23
CA THR A 50 16.65 -12.52 -5.13
C THR A 50 16.43 -12.07 -6.57
N LYS A 51 17.37 -12.45 -7.46
CA LYS A 51 17.29 -12.22 -8.91
C LYS A 51 16.32 -13.16 -9.63
N ARG A 52 15.56 -13.99 -8.92
CA ARG A 52 14.54 -14.83 -9.54
C ARG A 52 13.50 -13.93 -10.19
N ARG A 53 13.00 -14.34 -11.36
CA ARG A 53 11.89 -13.65 -12.01
C ARG A 53 10.69 -13.64 -11.06
N SER A 54 10.14 -12.45 -10.85
CA SER A 54 8.95 -12.20 -10.05
C SER A 54 8.23 -11.03 -10.70
N ASP A 55 6.96 -11.22 -11.06
CA ASP A 55 6.16 -10.14 -11.62
C ASP A 55 5.53 -9.34 -10.45
N PRO A 56 5.70 -8.00 -10.39
CA PRO A 56 5.20 -7.16 -9.30
C PRO A 56 3.69 -7.22 -9.06
N ASP A 57 2.90 -7.43 -10.10
CA ASP A 57 1.44 -7.52 -10.09
C ASP A 57 0.91 -8.73 -9.30
N ASN A 58 1.69 -9.80 -9.15
CA ASN A 58 1.37 -10.92 -8.26
C ASN A 58 1.18 -10.50 -6.79
N LEU A 59 1.71 -9.32 -6.40
CA LEU A 59 1.50 -8.74 -5.08
C LEU A 59 0.23 -7.89 -4.98
N GLN A 60 -0.66 -7.92 -5.97
CA GLN A 60 -1.98 -7.28 -5.88
C GLN A 60 -2.73 -7.62 -4.58
N PRO A 61 -2.79 -8.88 -4.11
CA PRO A 61 -3.46 -9.18 -2.83
C PRO A 61 -2.80 -8.49 -1.62
N THR A 62 -1.48 -8.30 -1.66
CA THR A 62 -0.72 -7.58 -0.64
C THR A 62 -1.02 -6.09 -0.70
N LEU A 63 -1.02 -5.50 -1.91
CA LEU A 63 -1.38 -4.09 -2.07
C LEU A 63 -2.81 -3.84 -1.64
N LYS A 64 -3.77 -4.72 -1.94
CA LYS A 64 -5.15 -4.55 -1.49
C LYS A 64 -5.26 -4.48 0.03
N ALA A 65 -4.53 -5.34 0.76
CA ALA A 65 -4.50 -5.28 2.22
C ALA A 65 -3.89 -3.98 2.76
N ILE A 66 -2.89 -3.43 2.05
CA ILE A 66 -2.30 -2.12 2.37
C ILE A 66 -3.30 -1.00 2.09
N MET A 67 -3.98 -1.01 0.93
CA MET A 67 -5.03 -0.05 0.55
C MET A 67 -6.16 -0.03 1.57
N ASP A 68 -6.63 -1.20 2.01
CA ASP A 68 -7.61 -1.31 3.08
C ASP A 68 -7.12 -0.64 4.38
N GLY A 69 -5.84 -0.80 4.73
CA GLY A 69 -5.22 -0.16 5.88
C GLY A 69 -5.19 1.37 5.74
N PHE A 70 -4.95 1.89 4.53
CA PHE A 70 -5.05 3.32 4.24
C PHE A 70 -6.49 3.85 4.40
N THR A 71 -7.48 3.10 3.91
CA THR A 71 -8.90 3.43 4.09
C THR A 71 -9.28 3.44 5.58
N GLU A 72 -8.92 2.41 6.34
CA GLU A 72 -9.16 2.33 7.79
C GLU A 72 -8.43 3.45 8.57
N SER A 73 -7.27 3.89 8.08
CA SER A 73 -6.54 5.01 8.65
C SER A 73 -7.13 6.38 8.29
N GLY A 74 -8.03 6.45 7.30
CA GLY A 74 -8.58 7.70 6.79
C GLY A 74 -7.60 8.53 5.96
N LEU A 75 -6.60 7.90 5.32
CA LEU A 75 -5.71 8.60 4.39
C LEU A 75 -6.49 9.24 3.24
N TRP A 76 -7.48 8.52 2.75
CA TRP A 76 -8.46 8.95 1.77
C TRP A 76 -9.86 8.62 2.25
N SER A 77 -10.89 9.19 1.61
CA SER A 77 -12.28 8.90 1.95
C SER A 77 -12.68 7.45 1.63
N ASP A 78 -12.18 6.90 0.52
CA ASP A 78 -12.41 5.52 0.06
C ASP A 78 -11.34 5.12 -0.99
N ASP A 79 -11.13 3.82 -1.24
CA ASP A 79 -10.18 3.32 -2.25
C ASP A 79 -10.82 3.05 -3.64
N ASN A 80 -11.99 3.63 -3.89
CA ASN A 80 -12.77 3.44 -5.10
C ASN A 80 -12.22 4.24 -6.31
N HIS A 81 -12.77 4.00 -7.49
CA HIS A 81 -12.35 4.64 -8.75
C HIS A 81 -12.58 6.16 -8.82
N GLU A 82 -13.36 6.75 -7.92
CA GLU A 82 -13.54 8.20 -7.84
C GLU A 82 -12.33 8.86 -7.17
N VAL A 83 -11.73 8.19 -6.18
CA VAL A 83 -10.61 8.69 -5.38
C VAL A 83 -9.27 8.14 -5.88
N VAL A 84 -9.16 6.82 -6.07
CA VAL A 84 -7.95 6.14 -6.57
C VAL A 84 -8.14 5.81 -8.05
N LYS A 85 -7.54 6.61 -8.93
CA LYS A 85 -7.77 6.52 -10.38
C LYS A 85 -7.09 5.33 -11.03
N PHE A 86 -5.89 5.00 -10.57
CA PHE A 86 -5.14 3.86 -11.09
C PHE A 86 -4.11 3.37 -10.08
N THR A 87 -3.83 2.08 -10.20
CA THR A 87 -2.82 1.38 -9.41
C THR A 87 -1.73 0.87 -10.34
N LYS A 88 -0.50 1.27 -10.10
CA LYS A 88 0.69 0.86 -10.86
C LYS A 88 1.49 -0.14 -10.06
N TYR A 89 2.07 -1.10 -10.76
CA TYR A 89 3.00 -2.07 -10.20
C TYR A 89 4.31 -1.97 -10.97
N GLN A 90 5.42 -1.77 -10.28
CA GLN A 90 6.72 -1.66 -10.92
C GLN A 90 7.80 -2.43 -10.17
N TYR A 91 8.81 -2.87 -10.92
CA TYR A 91 9.97 -3.56 -10.36
C TYR A 91 11.04 -2.54 -9.96
N GLY A 92 11.39 -2.52 -8.68
CA GLY A 92 12.39 -1.61 -8.10
C GLY A 92 13.81 -2.18 -8.09
N GLY A 93 14.01 -3.45 -8.43
CA GLY A 93 15.31 -4.12 -8.33
C GLY A 93 15.41 -5.05 -7.12
N LEU A 94 16.62 -5.20 -6.57
CA LEU A 94 16.88 -6.04 -5.40
C LEU A 94 16.66 -5.25 -4.10
N SER A 95 16.05 -5.89 -3.10
CA SER A 95 15.79 -5.27 -1.79
C SER A 95 17.05 -5.06 -0.94
N GLY A 96 18.15 -5.73 -1.30
CA GLY A 96 19.38 -5.76 -0.51
C GLY A 96 19.29 -6.64 0.74
N THR A 97 18.17 -7.32 0.97
CA THR A 97 17.94 -8.20 2.13
C THR A 97 17.33 -9.54 1.71
N LYS A 98 17.14 -10.46 2.68
CA LYS A 98 16.44 -11.74 2.44
C LYS A 98 14.92 -11.60 2.34
N ALA A 99 14.37 -10.39 2.52
CA ALA A 99 12.94 -10.11 2.46
C ALA A 99 12.59 -9.20 1.27
N TYR A 100 11.30 -9.18 0.90
CA TYR A 100 10.79 -8.14 0.00
C TYR A 100 10.86 -6.78 0.69
N ARG A 101 11.17 -5.73 -0.07
CA ARG A 101 10.90 -4.34 0.34
C ARG A 101 9.84 -3.80 -0.59
N LEU A 102 8.78 -3.24 0.00
CA LEU A 102 7.64 -2.68 -0.71
C LEU A 102 7.62 -1.19 -0.41
N GLU A 103 7.64 -0.38 -1.46
CA GLU A 103 7.49 1.07 -1.37
C GLU A 103 6.16 1.42 -2.05
N VAL A 104 5.34 2.21 -1.37
CA VAL A 104 4.02 2.61 -1.86
C VAL A 104 3.99 4.11 -1.94
N ASP A 105 3.95 4.62 -3.17
CA ASP A 105 3.90 6.04 -3.48
C ASP A 105 2.46 6.42 -3.84
N ILE A 106 2.01 7.56 -3.30
CA ILE A 106 0.65 8.08 -3.52
C ILE A 106 0.77 9.52 -4.01
N GLU A 107 0.28 9.77 -5.22
CA GLU A 107 0.43 11.04 -5.92
C GLU A 107 -0.94 11.56 -6.34
N GLU A 108 -1.18 12.86 -6.15
CA GLU A 108 -2.39 13.54 -6.65
C GLU A 108 -2.44 13.52 -8.18
N VAL A 109 -3.63 13.39 -8.77
CA VAL A 109 -3.85 13.27 -10.23
C VAL A 109 -4.90 14.22 -10.78
#